data_AF-A0A913Y049-F1
#
_entry.id   AF-A0A913Y049-F1
#
_cell.length_a   1.000
_cell.length_b   1.000
_cell.length_c   1.000
_cell.angle_alpha   90.00
_cell.angle_beta   90.00
_cell.angle_gamma   90.00
#
_symmetry.space_group_name_H-M   'P 1'
#
loop_
_entity.id
_entity.type
_entity.pdbx_description
1 polymer ?
#
loop_
_entity_poly.entity_id
_entity_poly.type
_entity_poly.pdbx_seq_one_letter_code
_entity_poly.pdbx_strand_id
1 'polypeptide(L)'
;MKLPVIDYFLFLMLYERASASLNGPNVCTKQLRTAYAVNYRQATRQVYKMITVCCKGWKQVGDKCPQAICSQKCEKGTCDKPDFCKCNPGYYGKLCDRGHVWQ
;
A
#
# COMPACT_ATOMS: atom_id res chain seq x y z
N MET A 1 -43.91 -15.20 14.55
CA MET A 1 -43.03 -14.03 14.75
C MET A 1 -41.95 -14.38 15.76
N LYS A 2 -40.75 -14.64 15.26
CA LYS A 2 -39.39 -14.47 15.84
C LYS A 2 -38.48 -15.36 15.00
N LEU A 3 -37.97 -14.76 13.93
CA LEU A 3 -36.90 -15.30 13.09
C LEU A 3 -35.56 -15.24 13.88
N PRO A 4 -34.59 -16.09 13.51
CA PRO A 4 -33.56 -16.61 14.39
C PRO A 4 -32.38 -15.65 14.61
N VAL A 5 -31.69 -15.80 15.73
CA VAL A 5 -30.40 -15.15 16.05
C VAL A 5 -29.28 -15.80 15.23
N ILE A 6 -29.36 -15.68 13.90
CA ILE A 6 -28.32 -16.08 12.96
C ILE A 6 -28.16 -14.92 11.99
N ASP A 7 -27.25 -13.98 12.28
CA ASP A 7 -26.54 -13.24 11.21
C ASP A 7 -25.41 -12.32 11.68
N TYR A 8 -25.37 -11.87 12.94
CA TYR A 8 -24.39 -10.83 13.33
C TYR A 8 -22.91 -11.27 13.23
N PHE A 9 -22.63 -12.56 13.34
CA PHE A 9 -21.26 -13.10 13.19
C PHE A 9 -20.84 -13.26 11.72
N LEU A 10 -21.78 -13.56 10.81
CA LEU A 10 -21.53 -13.64 9.37
C LEU A 10 -21.41 -12.25 8.75
N PHE A 11 -22.15 -11.26 9.26
CA PHE A 11 -22.13 -9.89 8.76
C PHE A 11 -20.78 -9.16 9.00
N LEU A 12 -20.04 -9.48 10.08
CA LEU A 12 -18.73 -8.87 10.36
C LEU A 12 -17.60 -9.45 9.48
N MET A 13 -17.66 -10.74 9.15
CA MET A 13 -16.64 -11.40 8.31
C MET A 13 -16.76 -11.05 6.81
N LEU A 14 -17.87 -10.42 6.40
CA LEU A 14 -18.10 -9.96 5.02
C LEU A 14 -17.61 -8.51 4.77
N TYR A 15 -17.29 -7.74 5.82
CA TYR A 15 -16.91 -6.34 5.67
C TYR A 15 -15.42 -6.12 5.37
N GLU A 16 -14.54 -7.07 5.72
CA GLU A 16 -13.13 -6.99 5.33
C GLU A 16 -12.92 -7.78 4.04
N ARG A 17 -13.36 -7.21 2.91
CA ARG A 17 -12.77 -7.54 1.60
C ARG A 17 -11.30 -7.10 1.62
N ALA A 18 -10.48 -7.88 2.31
CA ALA A 18 -9.04 -7.83 2.15
C ALA A 18 -8.78 -8.20 0.69
N SER A 19 -8.46 -7.20 -0.11
CA SER A 19 -7.94 -7.34 -1.46
C SER A 19 -6.58 -8.04 -1.39
N ALA A 20 -6.60 -9.35 -1.15
CA ALA A 20 -5.42 -10.18 -1.18
C ALA A 20 -4.95 -10.24 -2.64
N SER A 21 -4.03 -9.34 -3.00
CA SER A 21 -3.08 -9.63 -4.08
C SER A 21 -2.46 -10.99 -3.76
N LEU A 22 -2.35 -11.89 -4.75
CA LEU A 22 -1.85 -13.26 -4.59
C LEU A 22 -0.48 -13.33 -3.88
N ASN A 23 0.25 -12.21 -3.85
CA ASN A 23 1.57 -12.07 -3.24
C ASN A 23 1.56 -11.30 -1.89
N GLY A 24 0.39 -11.02 -1.31
CA GLY A 24 0.21 -10.27 -0.05
C GLY A 24 -0.17 -8.79 -0.23
N PRO A 25 -0.52 -8.09 0.86
CA PRO A 25 -0.94 -6.69 0.80
C PRO A 25 0.18 -5.77 0.31
N ASN A 26 -0.15 -4.88 -0.62
CA ASN A 26 0.76 -3.87 -1.19
C ASN A 26 2.00 -4.44 -1.91
N VAL A 27 1.86 -5.64 -2.47
CA VAL A 27 2.88 -6.32 -3.27
C VAL A 27 2.49 -6.32 -4.75
N CYS A 28 3.43 -5.90 -5.60
CA CYS A 28 3.26 -5.68 -7.03
C CYS A 28 4.36 -6.41 -7.84
N THR A 29 4.02 -6.91 -9.02
CA THR A 29 4.99 -7.50 -9.96
C THR A 29 5.59 -6.41 -10.85
N LYS A 30 6.92 -6.37 -10.97
CA LYS A 30 7.65 -5.48 -11.90
C LYS A 30 8.42 -6.28 -12.95
N GLN A 31 8.44 -5.74 -14.17
CA GLN A 31 9.29 -6.21 -15.26
C GLN A 31 10.64 -5.50 -15.21
N LEU A 32 11.69 -6.23 -14.90
CA LEU A 32 13.06 -5.73 -14.98
C LEU A 32 13.66 -6.12 -16.34
N ARG A 33 14.13 -5.14 -17.10
CA ARG A 33 14.83 -5.37 -18.38
C ARG A 33 16.32 -5.51 -18.12
N THR A 34 16.88 -6.68 -18.41
CA THR A 34 18.34 -6.89 -18.34
C THR A 34 18.95 -6.47 -19.67
N ALA A 35 19.84 -5.47 -19.66
CA ALA A 35 20.56 -5.01 -20.84
C ALA A 35 22.04 -5.33 -20.69
N TYR A 36 22.49 -6.42 -21.30
CA TYR A 36 23.91 -6.76 -21.44
C TYR A 36 24.32 -6.56 -22.90
N ALA A 37 25.42 -5.83 -23.12
CA ALA A 37 25.99 -5.62 -24.45
C ALA A 37 27.16 -6.59 -24.64
N VAL A 38 27.23 -7.23 -25.81
CA VAL A 38 28.36 -8.09 -26.20
C VAL A 38 29.07 -7.47 -27.40
N ASN A 39 30.40 -7.54 -27.43
CA ASN A 39 31.22 -6.82 -28.42
C ASN A 39 31.15 -7.37 -29.85
N TYR A 40 30.57 -8.56 -30.05
CA TYR A 40 30.67 -9.30 -31.31
C TYR A 40 29.33 -9.45 -32.07
N ARG A 41 28.22 -8.89 -31.57
CA ARG A 41 26.93 -8.82 -32.29
C ARG A 41 26.16 -7.54 -31.95
N GLN A 42 25.69 -6.82 -32.97
CA GLN A 42 24.85 -5.61 -32.85
C GLN A 42 23.37 -5.91 -32.51
N ALA A 43 23.07 -7.04 -31.86
CA ALA A 43 21.71 -7.43 -31.51
C ALA A 43 21.53 -7.46 -29.99
N THR A 44 20.74 -6.54 -29.44
CA THR A 44 20.35 -6.55 -28.03
C THR A 44 19.11 -7.43 -27.85
N ARG A 45 19.22 -8.55 -27.11
CA ARG A 45 18.05 -9.35 -26.73
C ARG A 45 17.39 -8.72 -25.51
N GLN A 46 16.15 -8.28 -25.63
CA GLN A 46 15.38 -7.81 -24.48
C GLN A 46 14.93 -9.01 -23.65
N VAL A 47 15.62 -9.27 -22.53
CA VAL A 47 15.23 -10.29 -21.56
C VAL A 47 14.53 -9.61 -20.38
N TYR A 48 13.26 -9.93 -20.18
CA TYR A 48 12.44 -9.44 -19.07
C TYR A 48 12.41 -10.47 -17.95
N LYS A 49 12.72 -10.03 -16.72
CA LYS A 49 12.53 -10.82 -15.50
C LYS A 49 11.38 -10.24 -14.70
N MET A 50 10.38 -11.07 -14.40
CA MET A 50 9.30 -10.70 -13.48
C MET A 50 9.80 -10.84 -12.05
N ILE A 51 9.74 -9.77 -11.26
CA ILE A 51 10.10 -9.78 -9.84
C ILE A 51 8.94 -9.25 -9.01
N THR A 52 8.79 -9.80 -7.81
CA THR A 52 7.80 -9.37 -6.83
C THR A 52 8.44 -8.34 -5.89
N VAL A 53 7.84 -7.15 -5.79
CA VAL A 53 8.35 -6.04 -4.98
C VAL A 53 7.20 -5.29 -4.31
N CYS A 54 7.49 -4.43 -3.33
CA CYS A 54 6.48 -3.51 -2.81
C CYS A 54 5.96 -2.58 -3.92
N CYS A 55 4.66 -2.30 -3.88
CA CYS A 55 4.04 -1.32 -4.76
C CYS A 55 4.66 0.08 -4.57
N LYS A 56 4.48 0.95 -5.57
CA LYS A 56 4.98 2.34 -5.47
C LYS A 56 4.41 3.01 -4.23
N GLY A 57 5.28 3.64 -3.44
CA GLY A 57 4.89 4.31 -2.19
C GLY A 57 4.79 3.37 -0.98
N TRP A 58 5.26 2.13 -1.07
CA TRP A 58 5.31 1.21 0.07
C TRP A 58 6.75 0.78 0.35
N LYS A 59 7.08 0.66 1.64
CA LYS A 59 8.40 0.27 2.13
C LYS A 59 8.38 -1.21 2.54
N GLN A 60 9.41 -1.93 2.10
CA GLN A 60 9.64 -3.30 2.51
C GLN A 60 10.18 -3.34 3.95
N VAL A 61 9.56 -4.16 4.79
CA VAL A 61 10.00 -4.48 6.14
C VAL A 61 9.90 -6.00 6.28
N GLY A 62 11.04 -6.68 6.22
CA GLY A 62 11.09 -8.14 6.05
C GLY A 62 10.48 -8.55 4.71
N ASP A 63 9.60 -9.57 4.74
CA ASP A 63 8.92 -10.07 3.54
C ASP A 63 7.58 -9.37 3.27
N LYS A 64 7.27 -8.32 4.02
CA LYS A 64 6.00 -7.58 3.92
C LYS A 64 6.23 -6.13 3.51
N CYS A 65 5.16 -5.51 3.04
CA CYS A 65 5.11 -4.09 2.71
C CYS A 65 4.15 -3.35 3.67
N PRO A 66 4.44 -3.28 4.99
CA PRO A 66 3.48 -2.79 5.97
C PRO A 66 3.43 -1.26 6.05
N GLN A 67 4.47 -0.55 5.59
CA GLN A 67 4.60 0.89 5.81
C GLN A 67 4.43 1.66 4.51
N ALA A 68 3.47 2.58 4.50
CA ALA A 68 3.32 3.56 3.43
C ALA A 68 4.42 4.63 3.53
N ILE A 69 4.86 5.10 2.36
CA ILE A 69 5.82 6.18 2.19
C ILE A 69 5.03 7.40 1.76
N CYS A 70 4.95 8.41 2.62
CA CYS A 70 4.34 9.69 2.28
C CYS A 70 5.44 10.66 1.80
N SER A 71 5.16 11.36 0.69
CA SER A 71 6.10 12.36 0.15
C SER A 71 6.35 13.52 1.12
N GLN A 72 5.37 13.83 1.97
CA GLN A 72 5.44 14.84 3.01
C GLN A 72 5.05 14.22 4.35
N LYS A 73 5.65 14.70 5.43
CA LYS A 73 5.38 14.22 6.78
C LYS A 73 3.99 14.66 7.22
N CYS A 74 3.21 13.74 7.81
CA CYS A 74 1.99 14.07 8.52
C CYS A 74 2.37 14.68 9.89
N GLU A 75 1.97 15.92 10.16
CA GLU A 75 2.33 16.63 11.40
C GLU A 75 1.62 16.03 12.62
N LYS A 76 0.29 15.91 12.52
CA LYS A 76 -0.58 15.40 13.60
C LYS A 76 -1.43 14.23 13.10
N GLY A 77 -0.76 13.23 12.55
CA GLY A 77 -1.43 12.06 12.00
C GLY A 77 -0.47 10.94 11.63
N THR A 78 -1.03 9.88 11.05
CA THR A 78 -0.30 8.71 10.60
C THR A 78 -0.36 8.55 9.09
N CYS A 79 0.76 8.16 8.48
CA CYS A 79 0.85 7.79 7.07
C CYS A 79 0.52 6.29 6.92
N ASP A 80 -0.75 5.96 6.70
CA ASP A 80 -1.22 4.59 6.47
C ASP A 80 -1.40 4.25 4.98
N LYS A 81 -1.40 5.27 4.12
CA LYS A 81 -1.51 5.13 2.67
C LYS A 81 -0.58 6.12 1.96
N PRO A 82 -0.01 5.75 0.79
CA PRO A 82 0.87 6.65 0.05
C PRO A 82 0.18 8.00 -0.22
N ASP A 83 0.88 9.08 0.11
CA ASP A 83 0.44 10.47 -0.07
C ASP A 83 -0.88 10.86 0.62
N PHE A 84 -1.35 10.06 1.59
CA PHE A 84 -2.55 10.35 2.38
C PHE A 84 -2.23 10.27 3.88
N CYS A 85 -2.60 11.32 4.62
CA CYS A 85 -2.44 11.38 6.06
C CYS A 85 -3.77 11.14 6.75
N LYS A 86 -3.82 10.14 7.64
CA LYS A 86 -4.91 9.96 8.58
C LYS A 86 -4.69 10.87 9.79
N CYS A 87 -5.48 11.94 9.88
CA CYS A 87 -5.31 12.93 10.95
C CYS A 87 -5.84 12.45 12.29
N ASN A 88 -5.19 12.88 13.35
CA ASN A 88 -5.67 12.72 14.72
C ASN A 88 -6.94 13.58 14.93
N PRO A 89 -7.80 13.22 15.90
CA PRO A 89 -8.99 14.01 16.22
C PRO A 89 -8.66 15.49 16.45
N GLY A 90 -9.46 16.38 15.88
CA GLY A 90 -9.26 17.84 15.97
C GLY A 90 -8.29 18.44 14.95
N TYR A 91 -7.60 17.62 14.15
CA TYR A 91 -6.71 18.06 13.08
C TYR A 91 -7.24 17.70 11.69
N TYR A 92 -6.88 18.51 10.70
CA TYR A 92 -7.32 18.40 9.32
C TYR A 92 -6.32 19.03 8.34
N GLY A 93 -6.61 18.91 7.05
CA GLY A 93 -5.70 19.29 5.97
C GLY A 93 -4.88 18.11 5.46
N LYS A 94 -4.21 18.31 4.32
CA LYS A 94 -3.48 17.24 3.62
C LYS A 94 -2.37 16.63 4.49
N LEU A 95 -1.76 17.44 5.36
CA LEU A 95 -0.66 17.05 6.25
C LEU A 95 -1.06 17.02 7.72
N CYS A 96 -2.34 17.19 8.04
CA CYS A 96 -2.83 17.31 9.41
C CYS A 96 -2.13 18.45 10.18
N ASP A 97 -1.87 19.54 9.49
CA ASP A 97 -1.15 20.73 9.95
C ASP A 97 -2.10 21.78 10.55
N ARG A 98 -3.40 21.71 10.22
CA ARG A 98 -4.42 22.59 10.78
C ARG A 98 -5.18 21.88 11.87
N GLY A 99 -5.48 22.57 12.97
CA GLY A 99 -6.30 22.02 14.03
C GLY A 99 -7.04 23.10 14.81
N HIS A 100 -8.19 22.73 15.36
CA HIS A 100 -8.89 23.55 16.32
C HIS A 100 -8.30 23.23 17.70
N VAL A 101 -7.37 24.07 18.16
CA VAL A 101 -6.97 24.06 19.56
C VAL A 101 -8.19 24.57 20.33
N TRP A 102 -8.81 23.71 21.13
CA TRP A 102 -9.87 24.11 22.05
C TRP A 102 -9.38 25.32 22.86
N GLN A 103 -9.97 26.49 22.61
CA GLN A 103 -9.91 27.66 23.49
C GLN A 103 -10.94 27.51 24.60
#